data_AF-A0ABD4LMK6-F1
#
_entry.id   AF-A0ABD4LMK6-F1
#
_cell.length_a   1.000
_cell.length_b   1.000
_cell.length_c   1.000
_cell.angle_alpha   90.00
_cell.angle_beta   90.00
_cell.angle_gamma   90.00
#
_symmetry.space_group_name_H-M   'P 1'
#
loop_
_entity.id
_entity.type
_entity.pdbx_description
1 polymer ?
#
loop_
_entity_poly.entity_id
_entity_poly.type
_entity_poly.pdbx_seq_one_letter_code
_entity_poly.pdbx_strand_id
1 'polypeptide(L)'
;MKAYQVGDGEYARIFFAETAGQARQWGMNEFGIDFIAVEVRRAKWADEYGSEHLIPKWAYLANGWWWECQCGFQQHEETAVVIRDVVYCEACKPD
;
A
#
# COMPACT_ATOMS: atom_id res chain seq x y z
N MET A 1 -12.32 11.95 4.97
CA MET A 1 -11.32 11.46 4.00
C MET A 1 -11.59 10.02 3.59
N LYS A 2 -11.23 9.68 2.36
CA LYS A 2 -11.40 8.39 1.69
C LYS A 2 -10.03 7.88 1.28
N ALA A 3 -9.79 6.57 1.36
CA ALA A 3 -8.55 5.94 0.95
C ALA A 3 -8.47 5.70 -0.57
N TYR A 4 -7.36 6.09 -1.18
CA TYR A 4 -7.08 5.87 -2.59
C TYR A 4 -5.77 5.13 -2.73
N GLN A 5 -5.75 4.09 -3.55
CA GLN A 5 -4.51 3.59 -4.11
C GLN A 5 -4.07 4.56 -5.20
N VAL A 6 -2.86 5.09 -5.04
CA VAL A 6 -2.25 6.05 -5.98
C VAL A 6 -0.90 5.48 -6.42
N GLY A 7 -0.62 5.43 -7.71
CA GLY A 7 0.61 4.84 -8.23
C GLY A 7 1.09 5.42 -9.55
N ASP A 8 2.27 4.99 -9.98
CA ASP A 8 2.96 5.41 -11.21
C ASP A 8 3.09 4.30 -12.26
N GLY A 9 2.52 3.12 -11.97
CA GLY A 9 2.61 1.92 -12.81
C GLY A 9 3.62 0.88 -12.31
N GLU A 10 4.57 1.28 -11.48
CA GLU A 10 5.54 0.39 -10.83
C GLU A 10 5.28 0.31 -9.31
N TYR A 11 5.11 1.46 -8.68
CA TYR A 11 4.85 1.62 -7.26
C TYR A 11 3.44 2.18 -7.01
N ALA A 12 2.89 1.85 -5.85
CA ALA A 12 1.64 2.41 -5.38
C ALA A 12 1.69 2.65 -3.87
N ARG A 13 0.86 3.58 -3.39
CA ARG A 13 0.66 3.90 -1.98
C ARG A 13 -0.82 4.10 -1.67
N ILE A 14 -1.20 3.95 -0.40
CA ILE A 14 -2.54 4.32 0.06
C ILE A 14 -2.49 5.75 0.58
N PHE A 15 -3.31 6.62 -0.01
CA PHE A 15 -3.40 8.03 0.36
C PHE A 15 -4.85 8.40 0.70
N PHE A 16 -5.03 9.17 1.78
CA PHE A 16 -6.36 9.63 2.22
C PHE A 16 -6.64 11.04 1.71
N ALA A 17 -7.74 11.20 0.98
CA ALA A 17 -8.17 12.48 0.41
C ALA A 17 -9.69 12.61 0.40
N GLU A 18 -10.24 13.81 0.23
CA GLU A 18 -11.70 13.98 0.09
C GLU A 18 -12.20 13.58 -1.31
N THR A 19 -11.34 13.77 -2.32
CA THR A 19 -11.65 13.47 -3.72
C THR A 19 -10.52 12.74 -4.44
N ALA A 20 -10.85 12.06 -5.53
CA ALA A 20 -9.86 11.40 -6.39
C ALA A 20 -8.89 12.39 -7.06
N GLY A 21 -9.36 13.61 -7.36
CA GLY A 21 -8.51 14.66 -7.94
C GLY A 21 -7.43 15.13 -6.97
N GLN A 22 -7.75 15.25 -5.68
CA GLN A 22 -6.75 15.54 -4.65
C GLN A 22 -5.73 14.40 -4.50
N ALA A 23 -6.18 13.14 -4.50
CA ALA A 23 -5.27 11.99 -4.46
C ALA A 23 -4.36 11.94 -5.70
N ARG A 24 -4.90 12.26 -6.88
CA ARG A 24 -4.14 12.35 -8.13
C ARG A 24 -3.10 13.46 -8.11
N GLN A 25 -3.50 14.64 -7.62
CA GLN A 25 -2.59 15.79 -7.46
C GLN A 25 -1.45 15.46 -6.49
N TRP A 26 -1.75 14.75 -5.40
CA TRP A 26 -0.71 14.26 -4.48
C TRP A 26 0.24 13.29 -5.17
N GLY A 27 -0.28 12.28 -5.89
CA GLY A 27 0.55 11.32 -6.63
C GLY A 27 1.44 11.97 -7.68
N MET A 28 0.95 12.99 -8.38
CA MET A 28 1.74 13.77 -9.35
C MET A 28 3.00 14.34 -8.70
N ASN A 29 2.86 14.92 -7.50
CA ASN A 29 3.97 15.50 -6.75
C ASN A 29 4.86 14.43 -6.13
N GLU A 30 4.28 13.35 -5.59
CA GLU A 30 5.00 12.27 -4.91
C GLU A 30 5.89 11.48 -5.88
N PHE A 31 5.33 11.09 -7.04
CA PHE A 31 6.03 10.28 -8.03
C PHE A 31 6.77 11.12 -9.09
N GLY A 32 6.56 12.44 -9.12
CA GLY A 32 7.18 13.34 -10.10
C GLY A 32 6.76 13.07 -11.54
N ILE A 33 5.53 12.58 -11.74
CA ILE A 33 4.96 12.23 -13.05
C ILE A 33 3.81 13.17 -13.42
N ASP A 34 3.37 13.15 -14.68
CA ASP A 34 2.24 13.95 -15.12
C ASP A 34 0.93 13.55 -14.45
N PHE A 35 0.06 14.55 -14.17
CA PHE A 35 -1.24 14.34 -13.52
C PHE A 35 -2.09 13.26 -14.21
N ILE A 36 -2.02 13.18 -15.54
CA ILE A 36 -2.76 12.20 -16.34
C ILE A 36 -2.17 10.79 -16.24
N ALA A 37 -0.88 10.66 -15.96
CA ALA A 37 -0.17 9.39 -15.83
C ALA A 37 -0.37 8.73 -14.46
N VAL A 38 -0.71 9.51 -13.43
CA VAL A 38 -0.98 8.98 -12.09
C VAL A 38 -2.16 7.99 -12.12
N GLU A 39 -1.96 6.77 -11.65
CA GLU A 39 -3.05 5.84 -11.42
C GLU A 39 -3.75 6.16 -10.11
N VAL A 40 -5.09 6.22 -10.11
CA VAL A 40 -5.88 6.45 -8.89
C VAL A 40 -7.08 5.53 -8.86
N ARG A 41 -7.17 4.71 -7.80
CA ARG A 41 -8.29 3.77 -7.57
C ARG A 41 -8.80 3.91 -6.12
N ARG A 42 -10.09 3.70 -5.89
CA ARG A 42 -10.64 3.71 -4.53
C ARG A 42 -10.26 2.44 -3.79
N ALA A 43 -9.57 2.58 -2.67
CA ALA A 43 -9.21 1.50 -1.76
C ALA A 43 -10.21 1.47 -0.59
N LYS A 44 -11.47 1.11 -0.85
CA LYS A 44 -12.54 1.16 0.16
C LYS A 44 -12.23 0.36 1.42
N TRP A 45 -11.49 -0.75 1.29
CA TRP A 45 -11.05 -1.58 2.41
C TRP A 45 -10.22 -0.79 3.44
N ALA A 46 -9.50 0.24 3.00
CA ALA A 46 -8.64 1.02 3.88
C ALA A 46 -9.37 2.16 4.60
N ASP A 47 -10.63 2.46 4.24
CA ASP A 47 -11.37 3.59 4.84
C ASP A 47 -11.52 3.45 6.37
N GLU A 48 -11.57 2.22 6.90
CA GLU A 48 -11.75 1.95 8.33
C GLU A 48 -10.55 2.38 9.20
N TYR A 49 -9.35 2.50 8.64
CA TYR A 49 -8.14 2.84 9.39
C TYR A 49 -7.92 4.35 9.53
N GLY A 50 -8.54 5.17 8.67
CA GLY A 50 -8.46 6.64 8.72
C GLY A 50 -7.12 7.29 8.34
N SER A 51 -6.02 6.52 8.24
CA SER A 51 -4.69 6.99 7.83
C SER A 51 -3.82 5.84 7.33
N GLU A 52 -2.90 6.10 6.38
CA GLU A 52 -1.95 5.11 5.84
C GLU A 52 -1.11 4.44 6.94
N HIS A 53 -0.68 5.21 7.94
CA HIS A 53 0.15 4.74 9.06
C HIS A 53 -0.57 3.83 10.06
N LEU A 54 -1.91 3.79 9.99
CA LEU A 54 -2.73 2.95 10.87
C LEU A 54 -3.14 1.64 10.19
N ILE A 55 -2.81 1.48 8.90
CA ILE A 55 -3.12 0.26 8.15
C ILE A 55 -2.04 -0.79 8.45
N PRO A 56 -2.41 -1.92 9.08
CA PRO A 56 -1.45 -2.98 9.35
C PRO A 56 -1.08 -3.73 8.07
N LYS A 57 0.14 -4.29 8.01
CA LYS A 57 0.67 -5.00 6.83
C LYS A 57 -0.20 -6.17 6.40
N TRP A 58 -0.82 -6.88 7.34
CA TRP A 58 -1.74 -7.98 7.02
C TRP A 58 -2.95 -7.51 6.21
N ALA A 59 -3.45 -6.28 6.43
CA ALA A 59 -4.60 -5.77 5.71
C ALA A 59 -4.26 -5.42 4.26
N TYR A 60 -3.05 -4.89 4.03
CA TYR A 60 -2.51 -4.73 2.68
C TYR A 60 -2.43 -6.07 1.95
N LEU A 61 -1.84 -7.09 2.58
CA LEU A 61 -1.68 -8.43 2.01
C LEU A 61 -3.03 -9.04 1.62
N ALA A 62 -4.01 -9.00 2.53
CA ALA A 62 -5.38 -9.47 2.27
C ALA A 62 -6.12 -8.72 1.14
N ASN A 63 -5.58 -7.60 0.68
CA ASN A 63 -6.12 -6.80 -0.43
C ASN A 63 -5.20 -6.82 -1.66
N GLY A 64 -4.35 -7.84 -1.80
CA GLY A 64 -3.55 -8.10 -2.99
C GLY A 64 -2.27 -7.27 -3.12
N TRP A 65 -1.85 -6.59 -2.05
CA TRP A 65 -0.54 -5.96 -1.98
C TRP A 65 0.52 -6.98 -1.57
N TRP A 66 1.78 -6.63 -1.80
CA TRP A 66 2.93 -7.40 -1.32
C TRP A 66 3.79 -6.52 -0.43
N TRP A 67 4.60 -7.16 0.40
CA TRP A 67 5.65 -6.50 1.17
C TRP A 67 6.95 -7.28 1.06
N GLU A 68 8.07 -6.56 1.08
CA GLU A 68 9.38 -7.18 1.03
C GLU A 68 9.72 -7.85 2.37
N CYS A 69 10.16 -9.10 2.33
CA CYS A 69 10.83 -9.74 3.47
C CYS A 69 12.22 -9.14 3.66
N GLN A 70 12.81 -9.29 4.86
CA GLN A 70 14.21 -8.87 5.12
C GLN A 70 15.25 -9.48 4.17
N CYS A 71 14.94 -10.60 3.50
CA CYS A 71 15.81 -11.20 2.49
C CYS A 71 15.71 -10.54 1.10
N GLY A 72 14.89 -9.50 0.93
CA GLY A 72 14.70 -8.79 -0.33
C GLY A 72 13.65 -9.39 -1.26
N PHE A 73 13.03 -10.53 -0.90
CA PHE A 73 12.01 -11.16 -1.72
C PHE A 73 10.60 -10.73 -1.32
N GLN A 74 9.77 -10.43 -2.32
CA GLN A 74 8.37 -10.08 -2.16
C GLN A 74 7.57 -11.21 -1.51
N GLN A 75 6.73 -10.86 -0.54
CA GLN A 75 5.78 -11.77 0.10
C GLN A 75 4.37 -11.30 -0.16
N HIS A 76 3.52 -12.24 -0.53
CA HIS A 76 2.09 -12.05 -0.76
C HIS A 76 1.31 -12.66 0.40
N GLU A 77 -0.02 -12.51 0.40
CA GLU A 77 -0.89 -13.05 1.45
C GLU A 77 -0.60 -14.52 1.78
N GLU A 78 -0.32 -15.33 0.76
CA GLU A 78 -0.13 -16.77 0.90
C GLU A 78 1.26 -17.15 1.44
N THR A 79 2.25 -16.26 1.33
CA THR A 79 3.65 -16.55 1.70
C THR A 79 4.15 -15.72 2.88
N ALA A 80 3.45 -14.64 3.22
CA ALA A 80 3.82 -13.70 4.25
C ALA A 80 3.52 -14.24 5.66
N VAL A 81 4.52 -14.12 6.54
CA VAL A 81 4.39 -14.27 7.99
C VAL A 81 4.49 -12.88 8.62
N VAL A 82 3.41 -12.39 9.23
CA VAL A 82 3.37 -11.04 9.83
C VAL A 82 3.53 -11.13 11.35
N ILE A 83 4.63 -10.56 11.87
CA ILE A 83 4.92 -10.52 13.31
C ILE A 83 5.19 -9.07 13.72
N ARG A 84 4.39 -8.53 14.65
CA ARG A 84 4.50 -7.13 15.11
C ARG A 84 4.57 -6.12 13.96
N ASP A 85 3.75 -6.33 12.93
CA ASP A 85 3.67 -5.51 11.72
C ASP A 85 4.92 -5.52 10.82
N VAL A 86 5.81 -6.50 11.01
CA VAL A 86 6.94 -6.79 10.11
C VAL A 86 6.62 -8.04 9.30
N VAL A 87 6.91 -7.99 7.99
CA VAL A 87 6.64 -9.09 7.05
C VAL A 87 7.90 -9.93 6.85
N TYR A 88 7.74 -11.24 7.00
CA TYR A 88 8.77 -12.24 6.78
C TYR A 88 8.29 -13.29 5.77
N CYS A 89 9.22 -13.98 5.14
CA CYS A 89 8.96 -15.31 4.61
C CYS A 89 9.18 -16.36 5.71
N GLU A 90 8.67 -17.57 5.51
CA GLU A 90 8.78 -18.67 6.48
C GLU A 90 10.22 -18.94 6.94
N ALA A 91 11.20 -18.82 6.03
CA ALA A 91 12.62 -19.07 6.35
C ALA A 91 13.29 -17.94 7.16
N CYS A 92 12.74 -16.73 7.12
CA CYS A 92 13.32 -15.55 7.79
C CYS A 92 12.57 -15.14 9.06
N LYS A 93 11.45 -15.81 9.38
CA LYS A 93 10.70 -15.47 10.59
C LYS A 93 11.56 -15.76 11.83
N PRO A 94 11.52 -14.91 12.86
CA PRO A 94 12.12 -15.21 14.16
C PRO A 94 11.45 -16.44 14.80
N ASP A 95 12.21 -17.15 15.63
CA ASP A 95 11.73 -18.28 16.45
C ASP A 95 10.74 -17.84 17.54
#